data_AF-A0A6S7F2C4-F1
#
_entry.id   AF-A0A6S7F2C4-F1
#
_cell.length_a   1.000
_cell.length_b   1.000
_cell.length_c   1.000
_cell.angle_alpha   90.00
_cell.angle_beta   90.00
_cell.angle_gamma   90.00
#
_symmetry.space_group_name_H-M   'P 1'
#
loop_
_entity.id
_entity.type
_entity.pdbx_description
1 polymer ?
#
loop_
_entity_poly.entity_id
_entity_poly.type
_entity_poly.pdbx_seq_one_letter_code
_entity_poly.pdbx_strand_id
1 'polypeptide(L)'
;MDGNSQFQGIDKEYPRFQYPGLMSVGTCFLRARVRHDSLVIVCAQLYDYHGTSVTNAIEEVREAAIVQLHDDVGLQHLMPARKWWQRKPVREEVLANAAALSTIIEHWPKGRGLAPAGSFAIVEFDDAGKPEWDYRPQAMAARACAVEEEFLTVDPERLYFRQC
;
A
#
# COMPACT_ATOMS: atom_id res chain seq x y z
N MET A 1 24.55 12.07 18.59
CA MET A 1 23.60 12.97 17.91
C MET A 1 23.99 12.82 16.45
N ASP A 2 23.29 12.03 15.64
CA ASP A 2 21.85 12.15 15.35
C ASP A 2 21.12 10.81 15.30
N GLY A 3 19.97 10.75 15.97
CA GLY A 3 18.98 9.70 15.79
C GLY A 3 18.12 9.95 14.55
N ASN A 4 17.32 8.95 14.18
CA ASN A 4 16.28 8.95 13.13
C ASN A 4 16.70 8.71 11.67
N SER A 5 17.49 7.65 11.41
CA SER A 5 17.72 7.14 10.04
C SER A 5 16.79 5.98 9.63
N GLN A 6 15.94 5.45 10.51
CA GLN A 6 15.24 4.18 10.24
C GLN A 6 14.05 4.30 9.27
N PHE A 7 13.56 5.53 9.01
CA PHE A 7 12.32 5.77 8.26
C PHE A 7 12.49 6.65 7.02
N GLN A 8 13.72 6.89 6.54
CA GLN A 8 13.93 7.70 5.34
C GLN A 8 13.21 7.09 4.13
N GLY A 9 12.37 7.90 3.49
CA GLY A 9 11.60 7.51 2.32
C GLY A 9 10.79 8.68 1.77
N ILE A 10 10.24 8.50 0.58
CA ILE A 10 9.31 9.44 -0.04
C ILE A 10 7.89 8.97 0.27
N ASP A 11 7.13 9.83 0.94
CA ASP A 11 5.72 9.57 1.23
C ASP A 11 4.82 10.10 0.11
N LYS A 12 3.84 9.29 -0.29
CA LYS A 12 2.80 9.63 -1.25
C LYS A 12 1.44 9.32 -0.66
N GLU A 13 0.46 10.16 -0.96
CA GLU A 13 -0.91 9.96 -0.53
C GLU A 13 -1.88 10.28 -1.66
N TYR A 14 -2.88 9.42 -1.80
CA TYR A 14 -3.91 9.46 -2.82
C TYR A 14 -5.26 9.25 -2.12
N PRO A 15 -5.96 10.33 -1.75
CA PRO A 15 -7.23 10.22 -1.02
C PRO A 15 -8.33 9.48 -1.80
N ARG A 16 -8.22 9.45 -3.13
CA ARG A 16 -9.16 8.79 -4.05
C ARG A 16 -8.39 7.94 -5.06
N PHE A 17 -7.60 7.02 -4.53
CA PHE A 17 -6.87 6.08 -5.36
C PHE A 17 -7.84 5.17 -6.12
N GLN A 18 -7.70 5.11 -7.43
CA GLN A 18 -8.55 4.29 -8.30
C GLN A 18 -7.81 3.01 -8.69
N TYR A 19 -8.55 1.90 -8.75
CA TYR A 19 -8.03 0.59 -9.13
C TYR A 19 -9.07 -0.18 -9.98
N PRO A 20 -8.65 -1.18 -10.75
CA PRO A 20 -9.59 -2.10 -11.41
C PRO A 20 -10.41 -2.86 -10.36
N GLY A 21 -11.73 -2.65 -10.32
CA GLY A 21 -12.65 -3.45 -9.49
C GLY A 21 -13.40 -4.47 -10.34
N LEU A 22 -14.11 -5.40 -9.68
CA LEU A 22 -14.74 -6.57 -10.31
C LEU A 22 -15.68 -6.23 -11.48
N MET A 23 -16.42 -5.12 -11.39
CA MET A 23 -17.43 -4.69 -12.39
C MET A 23 -17.29 -3.22 -12.79
N SER A 24 -16.47 -2.47 -12.08
CA SER A 24 -16.32 -1.02 -12.21
C SER A 24 -14.99 -0.59 -11.61
N VAL A 25 -14.55 0.63 -11.91
CA VAL A 25 -13.42 1.24 -11.22
C VAL A 25 -13.71 1.30 -9.72
N GLY A 26 -12.79 0.77 -8.92
CA GLY A 26 -12.83 0.84 -7.47
C GLY A 26 -12.23 2.14 -6.95
N THR A 27 -12.50 2.51 -5.70
CA THR A 27 -11.86 3.69 -5.08
C THR A 27 -11.59 3.45 -3.59
N CYS A 28 -10.36 3.72 -3.17
CA CYS A 28 -9.93 3.67 -1.79
C CYS A 28 -9.09 4.90 -1.43
N PHE A 29 -8.78 5.04 -0.14
CA PHE A 29 -7.65 5.85 0.27
C PHE A 29 -6.37 5.03 0.09
N LEU A 30 -5.29 5.66 -0.37
CA LEU A 30 -3.97 5.03 -0.42
C LEU A 30 -2.89 5.98 0.12
N ARG A 31 -2.02 5.46 0.97
CA ARG A 31 -0.78 6.10 1.40
C ARG A 31 0.37 5.13 1.16
N ALA A 32 1.51 5.62 0.73
CA ALA A 32 2.68 4.79 0.51
C ALA A 32 3.95 5.49 0.98
N ARG A 33 4.92 4.69 1.44
CA ARG A 33 6.28 5.12 1.74
C ARG A 33 7.24 4.32 0.88
N VAL A 34 7.91 5.01 -0.04
CA VAL A 34 8.96 4.45 -0.90
C VAL A 34 10.30 4.63 -0.20
N ARG A 35 10.92 3.53 0.24
CA ARG A 35 12.26 3.53 0.82
C ARG A 35 13.31 3.18 -0.23
N HIS A 36 14.57 3.14 0.19
CA HIS A 36 15.68 2.73 -0.68
C HIS A 36 15.59 1.26 -1.13
N ASP A 37 15.06 0.38 -0.29
CA ASP A 37 15.09 -1.07 -0.48
C ASP A 37 13.72 -1.75 -0.38
N SER A 38 12.67 -0.99 -0.05
CA SER A 38 11.35 -1.52 0.26
C SER A 38 10.24 -0.51 0.02
N LEU A 39 9.00 -1.00 0.00
CA LEU A 39 7.79 -0.21 -0.15
C LEU A 39 6.79 -0.61 0.92
N VAL A 40 6.17 0.36 1.61
CA VAL A 40 5.01 0.11 2.47
C VAL A 40 3.82 0.85 1.89
N ILE A 41 2.73 0.12 1.63
CA ILE A 41 1.46 0.65 1.14
C ILE A 41 0.41 0.47 2.23
N VAL A 42 -0.36 1.51 2.51
CA VAL A 42 -1.57 1.46 3.33
C VAL A 42 -2.73 1.79 2.42
N CYS A 43 -3.70 0.89 2.34
CA CYS A 43 -4.95 1.12 1.64
C CYS A 43 -6.10 1.06 2.63
N ALA A 44 -7.03 2.01 2.55
CA ALA A 44 -8.14 2.07 3.50
C ALA A 44 -9.48 2.15 2.78
N GLN A 45 -10.44 1.39 3.29
CA GLN A 45 -11.82 1.49 2.83
C GLN A 45 -12.39 2.87 3.17
N LEU A 46 -13.08 3.48 2.20
CA LEU A 46 -13.75 4.76 2.41
C LEU A 46 -15.13 4.60 3.07
N TYR A 47 -15.51 5.55 3.93
CA TYR A 47 -16.89 5.75 4.35
C TYR A 47 -17.77 6.12 3.16
N ASP A 48 -19.02 5.65 3.16
CA ASP A 48 -20.07 5.95 2.16
C ASP A 48 -19.71 5.59 0.71
N TYR A 49 -18.72 4.72 0.54
CA TYR A 49 -18.41 4.07 -0.72
C TYR A 49 -19.04 2.68 -0.78
N HIS A 50 -19.69 2.39 -1.92
CA HIS A 50 -20.47 1.16 -2.12
C HIS A 50 -20.00 0.32 -3.32
N GLY A 51 -18.87 0.65 -3.94
CA GLY A 51 -18.27 -0.15 -5.00
C GLY A 51 -17.47 -1.35 -4.46
N THR A 52 -16.63 -1.95 -5.31
CA THR A 52 -15.76 -3.08 -4.92
C THR A 52 -14.89 -2.68 -3.72
N SER A 53 -14.97 -3.45 -2.62
CA SER A 53 -14.20 -3.19 -1.41
C SER A 53 -12.71 -3.44 -1.60
N VAL A 54 -11.89 -2.86 -0.72
CA VAL A 54 -10.44 -3.10 -0.71
C VAL A 54 -10.12 -4.59 -0.53
N THR A 55 -10.78 -5.27 0.39
CA THR A 55 -10.57 -6.72 0.65
C THR A 55 -10.75 -7.57 -0.59
N ASN A 56 -11.75 -7.24 -1.41
CA ASN A 56 -12.11 -8.02 -2.60
C ASN A 56 -11.25 -7.69 -3.82
N ALA A 57 -10.40 -6.66 -3.75
CA ALA A 57 -9.57 -6.19 -4.86
C ALA A 57 -8.15 -5.86 -4.41
N ILE A 58 -7.66 -6.52 -3.34
CA ILE A 58 -6.40 -6.15 -2.70
C ILE A 58 -5.20 -6.38 -3.62
N GLU A 59 -5.29 -7.39 -4.49
CA GLU A 59 -4.31 -7.69 -5.54
C GLU A 59 -4.27 -6.53 -6.55
N GLU A 60 -5.42 -6.13 -7.09
CA GLU A 60 -5.54 -5.04 -8.06
C GLU A 60 -5.16 -3.68 -7.46
N VAL A 61 -5.48 -3.44 -6.18
CA VAL A 61 -5.05 -2.25 -5.45
C VAL A 61 -3.53 -2.19 -5.38
N ARG A 62 -2.87 -3.31 -5.02
CA ARG A 62 -1.41 -3.38 -4.92
C ARG A 62 -0.74 -3.14 -6.28
N GLU A 63 -1.21 -3.82 -7.32
CA GLU A 63 -0.65 -3.67 -8.67
C GLU A 63 -0.79 -2.23 -9.18
N ALA A 64 -1.99 -1.66 -9.08
CA ALA A 64 -2.24 -0.29 -9.50
C ALA A 64 -1.40 0.70 -8.68
N ALA A 65 -1.23 0.49 -7.37
CA ALA A 65 -0.45 1.35 -6.51
C ALA A 65 1.03 1.37 -6.92
N ILE A 66 1.60 0.20 -7.20
CA ILE A 66 3.00 0.07 -7.62
C ILE A 66 3.22 0.74 -8.98
N VAL A 67 2.28 0.57 -9.91
CA VAL A 67 2.29 1.29 -11.19
C VAL A 67 2.27 2.80 -10.98
N GLN A 68 1.32 3.31 -10.20
CA GLN A 68 1.22 4.75 -9.94
C GLN A 68 2.49 5.28 -9.26
N LEU A 69 3.04 4.57 -8.28
CA LEU A 69 4.27 4.97 -7.61
C LEU A 69 5.48 4.96 -8.53
N HIS A 70 5.58 3.98 -9.43
CA HIS A 70 6.63 3.95 -10.44
C HIS A 70 6.56 5.17 -11.35
N ASP A 71 5.37 5.54 -11.79
CA ASP A 71 5.18 6.68 -12.67
C ASP A 71 5.42 8.02 -11.93
N ASP A 72 5.12 8.09 -10.63
CA ASP A 72 5.26 9.29 -9.78
C ASP A 72 6.70 9.57 -9.31
N VAL A 73 7.44 8.54 -8.91
CA VAL A 73 8.76 8.70 -8.26
C VAL A 73 9.88 7.83 -8.84
N GLY A 74 9.55 6.89 -9.73
CA GLY A 74 10.48 5.86 -10.18
C GLY A 74 10.77 4.84 -9.08
N LEU A 75 10.89 3.57 -9.48
CA LEU A 75 11.19 2.45 -8.56
C LEU A 75 12.43 1.66 -8.98
N GLN A 76 13.25 2.20 -9.89
CA GLN A 76 14.43 1.53 -10.42
C GLN A 76 15.48 1.25 -9.34
N HIS A 77 15.50 2.03 -8.27
CA HIS A 77 16.41 1.86 -7.13
C HIS A 77 16.12 0.60 -6.31
N LEU A 78 14.92 0.04 -6.40
CA LEU A 78 14.57 -1.22 -5.74
C LEU A 78 15.20 -2.43 -6.43
N MET A 79 15.71 -2.26 -7.67
CA MET A 79 16.35 -3.34 -8.39
C MET A 79 17.68 -3.73 -7.72
N PRO A 80 18.03 -5.03 -7.70
CA PRO A 80 19.34 -5.47 -7.26
C PRO A 80 20.45 -4.75 -8.03
N ALA A 81 21.59 -4.50 -7.36
CA ALA A 81 22.75 -3.89 -8.00
C ALA A 81 23.16 -4.68 -9.25
N ARG A 82 23.33 -3.97 -10.37
CA ARG A 82 23.67 -4.56 -11.67
C ARG A 82 25.08 -4.16 -12.09
N LYS A 83 25.73 -5.04 -12.84
CA LYS A 83 27.00 -4.76 -13.49
C LYS A 83 26.77 -3.95 -14.76
N TRP A 84 27.72 -3.11 -15.15
CA TRP A 84 27.56 -2.15 -16.26
C TRP A 84 27.25 -2.78 -17.62
N TRP A 85 27.61 -4.06 -17.82
CA TRP A 85 27.36 -4.82 -19.04
C TRP A 85 26.00 -5.52 -19.08
N GLN A 86 25.26 -5.54 -17.97
CA GLN A 86 23.92 -6.12 -17.96
C GLN A 86 22.94 -5.14 -18.61
N ARG A 87 21.96 -5.68 -19.36
CA ARG A 87 20.89 -4.85 -19.91
C ARG A 87 20.16 -4.11 -18.80
N LYS A 88 19.62 -2.93 -19.12
CA LYS A 88 18.72 -2.20 -18.22
C LYS A 88 17.45 -3.04 -17.98
N PRO A 89 16.87 -2.98 -16.77
CA PRO A 89 15.58 -3.60 -16.52
C PRO A 89 14.50 -2.98 -17.40
N VAL A 90 13.59 -3.81 -17.88
CA VAL A 90 12.34 -3.33 -18.49
C VAL A 90 11.33 -2.98 -17.40
N ARG A 91 10.27 -2.23 -17.74
CA ARG A 91 9.30 -1.72 -16.78
C ARG A 91 8.68 -2.84 -15.94
N GLU A 92 8.30 -3.93 -16.58
CA GLU A 92 7.65 -5.09 -15.96
C GLU A 92 8.54 -5.75 -14.90
N GLU A 93 9.86 -5.80 -15.15
CA GLU A 93 10.82 -6.32 -14.16
C GLU A 93 10.93 -5.42 -12.94
N VAL A 94 10.88 -4.09 -13.14
CA VAL A 94 10.88 -3.12 -12.03
C VAL A 94 9.62 -3.26 -11.20
N LEU A 95 8.45 -3.35 -11.83
CA LEU A 95 7.17 -3.50 -11.14
C LEU A 95 7.09 -4.83 -10.37
N ALA A 96 7.50 -5.94 -10.99
CA ALA A 96 7.52 -7.24 -10.33
C ALA A 96 8.47 -7.26 -9.11
N ASN A 97 9.65 -6.66 -9.23
CA ASN A 97 10.59 -6.56 -8.12
C ASN A 97 10.07 -5.61 -7.02
N ALA A 98 9.45 -4.48 -7.38
CA ALA A 98 8.80 -3.60 -6.43
C ALA A 98 7.66 -4.30 -5.68
N ALA A 99 6.88 -5.13 -6.37
CA ALA A 99 5.86 -5.96 -5.76
C ALA A 99 6.48 -6.93 -4.74
N ALA A 100 7.55 -7.65 -5.10
CA ALA A 100 8.24 -8.56 -4.19
C ALA A 100 8.81 -7.87 -2.94
N LEU A 101 9.14 -6.58 -3.03
CA LEU A 101 9.66 -5.76 -1.93
C LEU A 101 8.59 -4.88 -1.25
N SER A 102 7.33 -5.02 -1.64
CA SER A 102 6.22 -4.27 -1.07
C SER A 102 5.57 -5.03 0.08
N THR A 103 5.22 -4.32 1.14
CA THR A 103 4.24 -4.75 2.13
C THR A 103 2.99 -3.91 1.96
N ILE A 104 1.81 -4.54 1.92
CA ILE A 104 0.54 -3.84 1.91
C ILE A 104 -0.21 -4.06 3.22
N ILE A 105 -0.81 -2.99 3.72
CA ILE A 105 -1.62 -2.97 4.92
C ILE A 105 -3.03 -2.56 4.49
N GLU A 106 -4.00 -3.42 4.74
CA GLU A 106 -5.41 -3.08 4.65
C GLU A 106 -5.87 -2.42 5.96
N HIS A 107 -6.57 -1.30 5.84
CA HIS A 107 -7.20 -0.62 6.95
C HIS A 107 -8.72 -0.50 6.74
N TRP A 108 -9.49 -1.03 7.70
CA TRP A 108 -10.91 -0.72 7.83
C TRP A 108 -11.10 0.31 8.94
N PRO A 109 -11.64 1.50 8.66
CA PRO A 109 -11.80 2.51 9.68
C PRO A 109 -12.95 2.18 10.63
N LYS A 110 -12.94 2.80 11.82
CA LYS A 110 -13.95 2.59 12.86
C LYS A 110 -15.37 2.72 12.31
N GLY A 111 -16.24 1.77 12.66
CA GLY A 111 -17.63 1.75 12.18
C GLY A 111 -17.79 1.21 10.75
N ARG A 112 -16.72 0.69 10.13
CA ARG A 112 -16.76 -0.05 8.86
C ARG A 112 -16.13 -1.43 9.03
N GLY A 113 -16.49 -2.35 8.14
CA GLY A 113 -16.00 -3.73 8.16
C GLY A 113 -16.60 -4.55 9.29
N LEU A 114 -15.93 -5.65 9.64
CA LEU A 114 -16.40 -6.60 10.65
C LEU A 114 -16.05 -6.17 12.08
N ALA A 115 -14.97 -5.39 12.26
CA ALA A 115 -14.48 -4.97 13.57
C ALA A 115 -15.04 -3.59 13.94
N PRO A 116 -15.85 -3.44 15.01
CA PRO A 116 -16.47 -2.17 15.37
C PRO A 116 -15.47 -1.03 15.63
N ALA A 117 -14.29 -1.37 16.16
CA ALA A 117 -13.21 -0.42 16.44
C ALA A 117 -12.37 -0.05 15.21
N GLY A 118 -12.63 -0.66 14.05
CA GLY A 118 -11.72 -0.67 12.91
C GLY A 118 -10.66 -1.77 13.03
N SER A 119 -9.90 -1.99 11.96
CA SER A 119 -8.85 -3.00 11.92
C SER A 119 -7.69 -2.59 11.01
N PHE A 120 -6.54 -3.20 11.28
CA PHE A 120 -5.39 -3.22 10.38
C PHE A 120 -5.04 -4.68 10.12
N ALA A 121 -4.76 -5.00 8.87
CA ALA A 121 -4.24 -6.31 8.46
C ALA A 121 -3.03 -6.11 7.57
N ILE A 122 -1.93 -6.78 7.90
CA ILE A 122 -0.83 -6.95 6.96
C ILE A 122 -1.28 -8.04 6.00
N VAL A 123 -1.20 -7.77 4.69
CA VAL A 123 -1.60 -8.75 3.68
C VAL A 123 -0.37 -9.40 3.11
N GLU A 124 -0.28 -10.70 3.29
CA GLU A 124 0.75 -11.57 2.72
C GLU A 124 0.17 -12.25 1.48
N PHE A 125 1.01 -12.48 0.47
CA PHE A 125 0.61 -13.17 -0.76
C PHE A 125 1.40 -14.46 -0.84
N ASP A 126 0.70 -15.58 -1.04
CA ASP A 126 1.35 -16.87 -1.25
C ASP A 126 2.00 -16.97 -2.65
N ASP A 127 2.67 -18.09 -2.93
CA ASP A 127 3.32 -18.34 -4.23
C ASP A 127 2.35 -18.32 -5.42
N ALA A 128 1.05 -18.51 -5.18
CA ALA A 128 0.00 -18.43 -6.20
C ALA A 128 -0.59 -17.01 -6.32
N GLY A 129 -0.11 -16.05 -5.52
CA GLY A 129 -0.59 -14.68 -5.48
C GLY A 129 -1.84 -14.50 -4.62
N LYS A 130 -2.29 -15.53 -3.89
CA LYS A 130 -3.51 -15.44 -3.08
C LYS A 130 -3.23 -14.64 -1.79
N PRO A 131 -4.07 -13.66 -1.45
CA PRO A 131 -3.91 -12.87 -0.23
C PRO A 131 -4.33 -13.65 1.03
N GLU A 132 -3.56 -13.44 2.11
CA GLU A 132 -3.88 -13.83 3.48
C GLU A 132 -3.77 -12.60 4.40
N TRP A 133 -4.73 -12.45 5.32
CA TRP A 133 -4.83 -11.28 6.20
C TRP A 133 -4.36 -11.60 7.60
N ASP A 134 -3.26 -10.98 8.01
CA ASP A 134 -2.76 -11.02 9.37
C ASP A 134 -3.21 -9.78 10.15
N TYR A 135 -4.34 -9.92 10.86
CA TYR A 135 -4.96 -8.85 11.64
C TYR A 135 -4.16 -8.55 12.91
N ARG A 136 -3.75 -7.29 13.07
CA ARG A 136 -2.95 -6.85 14.22
C ARG A 136 -3.42 -5.48 14.73
N PRO A 137 -3.20 -5.16 16.02
CA PRO A 137 -3.32 -3.79 16.51
C PRO A 137 -2.40 -2.85 15.73
N GLN A 138 -2.80 -1.59 15.57
CA GLN A 138 -2.08 -0.56 14.80
C GLN A 138 -0.58 -0.51 15.16
N ALA A 139 -0.26 -0.42 16.46
CA ALA A 139 1.11 -0.40 16.97
C ALA A 139 1.96 -1.60 16.50
N MET A 140 1.36 -2.79 16.48
CA MET A 140 2.06 -4.00 16.05
C MET A 140 2.22 -4.07 14.54
N ALA A 141 1.22 -3.62 13.77
CA ALA A 141 1.32 -3.51 12.33
C ALA A 141 2.40 -2.50 11.92
N ALA A 142 2.42 -1.32 12.54
CA ALA A 142 3.41 -0.28 12.29
C ALA A 142 4.84 -0.79 12.56
N ARG A 143 5.04 -1.42 13.73
CA ARG A 143 6.31 -2.03 14.10
C ARG A 143 6.74 -3.12 13.12
N ALA A 144 5.84 -4.01 12.72
CA ALA A 144 6.14 -5.10 11.78
C ALA A 144 6.54 -4.58 10.40
N CYS A 145 5.95 -3.46 9.95
CA CYS A 145 6.28 -2.82 8.67
C CYS A 145 7.39 -1.76 8.78
N ALA A 146 8.04 -1.65 9.95
CA ALA A 146 9.06 -0.66 10.24
C ALA A 146 8.63 0.77 9.88
N VAL A 147 7.41 1.16 10.26
CA VAL A 147 6.88 2.53 10.16
C VAL A 147 6.42 3.01 11.53
N GLU A 148 6.32 4.32 11.69
CA GLU A 148 5.72 4.94 12.88
C GLU A 148 4.20 4.73 12.90
N GLU A 149 3.59 4.69 14.08
CA GLU A 149 2.13 4.49 14.20
C GLU A 149 1.34 5.58 13.48
N GLU A 150 1.84 6.82 13.49
CA GLU A 150 1.24 7.97 12.82
C GLU A 150 1.19 7.80 11.30
N PHE A 151 2.10 6.99 10.74
CA PHE A 151 2.04 6.66 9.32
C PHE A 151 0.80 5.83 8.98
N LEU A 152 0.29 5.02 9.91
CA LEU A 152 -0.95 4.26 9.75
C LEU A 152 -2.20 5.05 10.14
N THR A 153 -2.05 6.14 10.91
CA THR A 153 -3.16 7.01 11.27
C THR A 153 -3.62 7.83 10.07
N VAL A 154 -4.87 7.62 9.65
CA VAL A 154 -5.52 8.41 8.60
C VAL A 154 -6.55 9.34 9.24
N ASP A 155 -6.53 10.60 8.85
CA ASP A 155 -7.58 11.57 9.22
C ASP A 155 -8.95 11.05 8.73
N PRO A 156 -9.93 10.82 9.62
CA PRO A 156 -11.24 10.32 9.24
C PRO A 156 -11.93 11.15 8.15
N GLU A 157 -11.70 12.47 8.09
CA GLU A 157 -12.29 13.33 7.06
C GLU A 157 -11.80 12.95 5.65
N ARG A 158 -10.56 12.46 5.53
CA ARG A 158 -10.01 11.98 4.26
C ARG A 158 -10.61 10.65 3.82
N LEU A 159 -11.20 9.89 4.74
CA LEU A 159 -11.80 8.60 4.48
C LEU A 159 -13.26 8.69 4.01
N TYR A 160 -13.91 9.85 4.01
CA TYR A 160 -15.25 9.97 3.44
C TYR A 160 -15.20 9.98 1.92
N PHE A 161 -15.93 9.08 1.26
CA PHE A 161 -16.15 9.15 -0.17
C PHE A 161 -17.10 10.30 -0.48
N ARG A 162 -16.53 11.40 -0.96
CA ARG A 162 -17.28 12.52 -1.51
C ARG A 162 -17.21 12.41 -3.02
N GLN A 163 -18.37 12.26 -3.66
CA GLN A 163 -18.45 12.41 -5.12
C GLN A 163 -18.02 13.85 -5.45
N CYS A 164 -16.94 13.98 -6.20
CA CYS A 164 -16.55 15.25 -6.81
C CYS A 164 -17.48 15.57 -7.97
#